data_AF-I0SZB1-F1
#
_entry.id   AF-I0SZB1-F1
#
_cell.length_a   1.000
_cell.length_b   1.000
_cell.length_c   1.000
_cell.angle_alpha   90.00
_cell.angle_beta   90.00
_cell.angle_gamma   90.00
#
_symmetry.space_group_name_H-M   'P 1'
#
loop_
_entity.id
_entity.type
_entity.pdbx_description
1 polymer ?
#
loop_
_entity_poly.entity_id
_entity_poly.type
_entity_poly.pdbx_seq_one_letter_code
_entity_poly.pdbx_strand_id
1 'polypeptide(L)'
;IDGRKDLTDEEKAAAKEEAQAKAKEATDAIDAQPANAETPEKAAEAQTAVDGAKKSGVDEVAAVNPEAKAKPAAKKAIEDKLAKQLEDIANTPDATDEEKKVAADAAKAQAEEAKEEIDKARTDAEVKQLQEAAEGEIEKSVPVVEDKPNARKAIDEEATAKKAEIDARNDLTPEAKAKLKAKVDKAAEKSKAAIDAVSSVDDVNTIEEADKAAIKAIGEVNRPIDKVLVKDPSALTDEEKAKILEEVKKVNPTAKEVKYDENGNIEVTTEAGDKGIINPTKLVKTEDQLDNGKGGNDINKPLDKVIVKDPSNLTDEEKAKIVAKVEEVNPDAIVTINEDGTVSVSTPDGKTAAIPASELVRTKEDTSNPDAGNSKIVKPADKVAGEANDPDDQAKVEEKLRELNPETKSVKFDEDGNATVTLKDGTTATIPSEDLFKSEV
;
A
#
# COMPACT_ATOMS: atom_id res chain seq x y z
N ILE A 1 -2.08 -48.35 -31.38
CA ILE A 1 -1.78 -47.12 -32.16
C ILE A 1 -3.01 -46.21 -32.29
N ASP A 2 -4.13 -46.65 -32.88
CA ASP A 2 -5.30 -45.76 -33.13
C ASP A 2 -5.93 -45.10 -31.88
N GLY A 3 -5.92 -45.78 -30.74
CA GLY A 3 -6.46 -45.25 -29.49
C GLY A 3 -5.58 -44.20 -28.79
N ARG A 4 -4.34 -43.97 -29.25
CA ARG A 4 -3.43 -42.96 -28.67
C ARG A 4 -3.85 -41.56 -29.12
N LYS A 5 -4.25 -40.71 -28.17
CA LYS A 5 -4.72 -39.32 -28.43
C LYS A 5 -3.59 -38.28 -28.46
N ASP A 6 -2.48 -38.63 -27.82
CA ASP A 6 -1.25 -37.88 -27.75
C ASP A 6 -0.44 -37.92 -29.07
N LEU A 7 -0.69 -38.91 -29.92
CA LEU A 7 -0.06 -39.03 -31.23
C LEU A 7 -0.80 -38.22 -32.29
N THR A 8 -0.04 -37.61 -33.19
CA THR A 8 -0.56 -37.05 -34.45
C THR A 8 -0.86 -38.16 -35.46
N ASP A 9 -1.57 -37.81 -36.53
CA ASP A 9 -1.90 -38.73 -37.61
C ASP A 9 -0.64 -39.20 -38.35
N GLU A 10 0.36 -38.33 -38.50
CA GLU A 10 1.68 -38.67 -39.05
C GLU A 10 2.43 -39.68 -38.16
N GLU A 11 2.47 -39.47 -36.85
CA GLU A 11 3.11 -40.39 -35.90
C GLU A 11 2.40 -41.76 -35.86
N LYS A 12 1.06 -41.77 -35.95
CA LYS A 12 0.28 -43.01 -36.08
C LYS A 12 0.56 -43.72 -37.40
N ALA A 13 0.67 -42.99 -38.50
CA ALA A 13 0.96 -43.56 -39.82
C ALA A 13 2.33 -44.25 -39.82
N ALA A 14 3.37 -43.56 -39.32
CA ALA A 14 4.71 -44.13 -39.20
C ALA A 14 4.74 -45.39 -38.33
N ALA A 15 4.04 -45.38 -37.19
CA ALA A 15 3.95 -46.56 -36.32
C ALA A 15 3.21 -47.73 -36.98
N LYS A 16 2.15 -47.46 -37.75
CA LYS A 16 1.43 -48.50 -38.50
C LYS A 16 2.30 -49.08 -39.60
N GLU A 17 3.10 -48.25 -40.28
CA GLU A 17 4.05 -48.69 -41.31
C GLU A 17 5.13 -49.60 -40.70
N GLU A 18 5.67 -49.24 -39.53
CA GLU A 18 6.62 -50.10 -38.79
C GLU A 18 5.98 -51.46 -38.41
N ALA A 19 4.75 -51.44 -37.90
CA ALA A 19 4.02 -52.66 -37.56
C ALA A 19 3.74 -53.53 -38.80
N GLN A 20 3.39 -52.92 -39.93
CA GLN A 20 3.20 -53.64 -41.20
C GLN A 20 4.52 -54.24 -41.72
N ALA A 21 5.64 -53.52 -41.60
CA ALA A 21 6.94 -54.02 -41.99
C ALA A 21 7.35 -55.26 -41.17
N LYS A 22 7.18 -55.21 -39.84
CA LYS A 22 7.42 -56.36 -38.94
C LYS A 22 6.51 -57.55 -39.24
N ALA A 23 5.21 -57.30 -39.47
CA ALA A 23 4.29 -58.34 -39.88
C ALA A 23 4.71 -59.00 -41.19
N LYS A 24 5.14 -58.19 -42.16
CA LYS A 24 5.61 -58.65 -43.46
C LYS A 24 6.87 -59.51 -43.34
N GLU A 25 7.84 -59.09 -42.53
CA GLU A 25 9.06 -59.87 -42.27
C GLU A 25 8.73 -61.28 -41.73
N ALA A 26 7.78 -61.36 -40.78
CA ALA A 26 7.33 -62.63 -40.24
C ALA A 26 6.57 -63.49 -41.26
N THR A 27 5.70 -62.90 -42.09
CA THR A 27 5.00 -63.66 -43.14
C THR A 27 5.96 -64.14 -44.23
N ASP A 28 6.93 -63.32 -44.63
CA ASP A 28 7.94 -63.71 -45.62
C ASP A 28 8.80 -64.88 -45.08
N ALA A 29 9.11 -64.90 -43.78
CA ALA A 29 9.82 -66.02 -43.13
C ALA A 29 9.00 -67.31 -43.08
N ILE A 30 7.67 -67.20 -42.92
CA ILE A 30 6.73 -68.34 -43.01
C ILE A 30 6.66 -68.87 -44.45
N ASP A 31 6.48 -67.97 -45.42
CA ASP A 31 6.35 -68.31 -46.84
C ASP A 31 7.65 -68.91 -47.43
N ALA A 32 8.80 -68.62 -46.81
CA ALA A 32 10.08 -69.23 -47.16
C ALA A 32 10.18 -70.72 -46.78
N GLN A 33 9.28 -71.26 -45.95
CA GLN A 33 9.28 -72.67 -45.58
C GLN A 33 8.68 -73.55 -46.69
N PRO A 34 9.20 -74.78 -46.90
CA PRO A 34 8.72 -75.65 -47.97
C PRO A 34 7.28 -76.13 -47.71
N ALA A 35 6.44 -76.12 -48.75
CA ALA A 35 5.06 -76.62 -48.67
C ALA A 35 4.98 -78.15 -48.40
N ASN A 36 5.98 -78.90 -48.86
CA ASN A 36 6.11 -80.34 -48.67
C ASN A 36 7.54 -80.67 -48.25
N ALA A 37 7.70 -81.59 -47.29
CA ALA A 37 8.99 -82.09 -46.85
C ALA A 37 9.16 -83.58 -47.22
N GLU A 38 10.39 -84.00 -47.50
CA GLU A 38 10.73 -85.36 -47.92
C GLU A 38 10.64 -86.39 -46.78
N THR A 39 10.76 -85.95 -45.53
CA THR A 39 10.67 -86.81 -44.33
C THR A 39 9.85 -86.15 -43.21
N PRO A 40 9.32 -86.95 -42.26
CA PRO A 40 8.64 -86.43 -41.07
C PRO A 40 9.51 -85.49 -40.23
N GLU A 41 10.81 -85.76 -40.12
CA GLU A 41 11.75 -84.92 -39.37
C GLU A 41 11.91 -83.54 -40.01
N LYS A 42 12.04 -83.48 -41.34
CA LYS A 42 12.11 -82.21 -42.08
C LYS A 42 10.80 -81.42 -42.03
N ALA A 43 9.67 -82.11 -41.99
CA ALA A 43 8.37 -81.46 -41.76
C ALA A 43 8.29 -80.82 -40.36
N ALA A 44 8.76 -81.51 -39.32
CA ALA A 44 8.78 -80.99 -37.95
C ALA A 44 9.72 -79.79 -37.77
N GLU A 45 10.89 -79.81 -38.42
CA GLU A 45 11.81 -78.66 -38.47
C GLU A 45 11.15 -77.44 -39.12
N ALA A 46 10.53 -77.61 -40.30
CA ALA A 46 9.82 -76.54 -40.99
C ALA A 46 8.65 -75.99 -40.16
N GLN A 47 7.87 -76.86 -39.52
CA GLN A 47 6.76 -76.43 -38.65
C GLN A 47 7.27 -75.63 -37.44
N THR A 48 8.38 -76.06 -36.83
CA THR A 48 9.01 -75.32 -35.72
C THR A 48 9.43 -73.92 -36.15
N ALA A 49 9.98 -73.78 -37.37
CA ALA A 49 10.33 -72.49 -37.93
C ALA A 49 9.08 -71.61 -38.20
N VAL A 50 8.00 -72.19 -38.75
CA VAL A 50 6.71 -71.50 -38.93
C VAL A 50 6.17 -70.99 -37.58
N ASP A 51 6.14 -71.86 -36.56
CA ASP A 51 5.63 -71.50 -35.23
C ASP A 51 6.50 -70.43 -34.57
N GLY A 52 7.81 -70.51 -34.75
CA GLY A 52 8.77 -69.50 -34.30
C GLY A 52 8.54 -68.14 -34.96
N ALA A 53 8.46 -68.09 -36.29
CA ALA A 53 8.22 -66.88 -37.06
C ALA A 53 6.85 -66.25 -36.72
N LYS A 54 5.81 -67.08 -36.59
CA LYS A 54 4.48 -66.65 -36.15
C LYS A 54 4.53 -65.99 -34.78
N LYS A 55 5.22 -66.62 -33.81
CA LYS A 55 5.35 -66.08 -32.46
C LYS A 55 6.13 -64.77 -32.46
N SER A 56 7.31 -64.75 -33.09
CA SER A 56 8.16 -63.54 -33.15
C SER A 56 7.42 -62.38 -33.81
N GLY A 57 6.76 -62.63 -34.94
CA GLY A 57 6.00 -61.59 -35.65
C GLY A 57 4.86 -61.00 -34.82
N VAL A 58 4.10 -61.83 -34.10
CA VAL A 58 3.07 -61.34 -33.17
C VAL A 58 3.68 -60.50 -32.05
N ASP A 59 4.76 -60.98 -31.45
CA ASP A 59 5.43 -60.30 -30.33
C ASP A 59 6.04 -58.95 -30.78
N GLU A 60 6.69 -58.90 -31.95
CA GLU A 60 7.33 -57.70 -32.50
C GLU A 60 6.32 -56.65 -32.95
N VAL A 61 5.21 -57.06 -33.58
CA VAL A 61 4.11 -56.16 -33.94
C VAL A 61 3.44 -55.62 -32.67
N ALA A 62 3.21 -56.46 -31.67
CA ALA A 62 2.66 -56.04 -30.39
C ALA A 62 3.59 -55.06 -29.64
N ALA A 63 4.91 -55.19 -29.84
CA ALA A 63 5.91 -54.30 -29.26
C ALA A 63 5.99 -52.92 -29.93
N VAL A 64 5.31 -52.68 -31.07
CA VAL A 64 5.27 -51.35 -31.70
C VAL A 64 4.48 -50.38 -30.84
N ASN A 65 5.23 -49.50 -30.16
CA ASN A 65 4.70 -48.48 -29.28
C ASN A 65 5.43 -47.15 -29.56
N PRO A 66 4.91 -46.32 -30.47
CA PRO A 66 5.55 -45.06 -30.84
C PRO A 66 5.53 -44.06 -29.68
N GLU A 67 6.57 -43.23 -29.64
CA GLU A 67 6.67 -42.09 -28.72
C GLU A 67 6.05 -40.84 -29.36
N ALA A 68 5.21 -40.12 -28.61
CA ALA A 68 4.68 -38.83 -29.04
C ALA A 68 5.75 -37.74 -28.96
N LYS A 69 5.92 -36.98 -30.05
CA LYS A 69 6.94 -35.94 -30.17
C LYS A 69 6.33 -34.58 -30.45
N ALA A 70 5.38 -34.49 -31.40
CA ALA A 70 4.87 -33.20 -31.85
C ALA A 70 4.16 -32.42 -30.73
N LYS A 71 3.13 -33.01 -30.10
CA LYS A 71 2.37 -32.34 -29.03
C LYS A 71 3.20 -32.02 -27.78
N PRO A 72 4.01 -32.95 -27.23
CA PRO A 72 4.85 -32.63 -26.07
C PRO A 72 5.87 -31.53 -26.35
N ALA A 73 6.47 -31.50 -27.55
CA ALA A 73 7.41 -30.46 -27.92
C ALA A 73 6.74 -29.08 -28.02
N ALA A 74 5.56 -29.00 -28.62
CA ALA A 74 4.81 -27.76 -28.74
C ALA A 74 4.36 -27.20 -27.37
N LYS A 75 3.85 -28.07 -26.48
CA LYS A 75 3.49 -27.68 -25.11
C LYS A 75 4.67 -27.15 -24.32
N LYS A 76 5.84 -27.79 -24.46
CA LYS A 76 7.08 -27.32 -23.84
C LYS A 76 7.50 -25.95 -24.38
N ALA A 77 7.43 -25.72 -25.69
CA ALA A 77 7.75 -24.43 -26.28
C ALA A 77 6.84 -23.29 -25.74
N ILE A 78 5.55 -23.58 -25.55
CA ILE A 78 4.61 -22.64 -24.91
C ILE A 78 4.99 -22.37 -23.46
N GLU A 79 5.39 -23.38 -22.69
CA GLU A 79 5.85 -23.21 -21.31
C GLU A 79 7.13 -22.38 -21.22
N ASP A 80 8.11 -22.64 -22.09
CA ASP A 80 9.35 -21.88 -22.18
C ASP A 80 9.07 -20.41 -22.56
N LYS A 81 8.15 -20.16 -23.50
CA LYS A 81 7.72 -18.81 -23.89
C LYS A 81 6.98 -18.10 -22.76
N LEU A 82 6.06 -18.78 -22.07
CA LEU A 82 5.34 -18.24 -20.92
C LEU A 82 6.31 -17.86 -19.80
N ALA A 83 7.28 -18.73 -19.47
CA ALA A 83 8.27 -18.46 -18.44
C ALA A 83 9.07 -17.18 -18.74
N LYS A 84 9.50 -17.00 -20.00
CA LYS A 84 10.18 -15.78 -20.44
C LYS A 84 9.27 -14.55 -20.35
N GLN A 85 8.02 -14.66 -20.82
CA GLN A 85 7.07 -13.54 -20.76
C GLN A 85 6.79 -13.12 -19.32
N LEU A 86 6.67 -14.07 -18.38
CA LEU A 86 6.47 -13.77 -16.96
C LEU A 86 7.67 -13.04 -16.35
N GLU A 87 8.89 -13.36 -16.78
CA GLU A 87 10.11 -12.62 -16.41
C GLU A 87 10.10 -11.19 -16.97
N ASP A 88 9.72 -11.01 -18.25
CA ASP A 88 9.59 -9.69 -18.88
C ASP A 88 8.51 -8.82 -18.19
N ILE A 89 7.36 -9.42 -17.85
CA ILE A 89 6.28 -8.78 -17.06
C ILE A 89 6.79 -8.36 -15.69
N ALA A 90 7.47 -9.26 -14.95
CA ALA A 90 7.98 -8.97 -13.61
C ALA A 90 8.96 -7.79 -13.59
N ASN A 91 9.75 -7.66 -14.65
CA ASN A 91 10.75 -6.61 -14.84
C ASN A 91 10.22 -5.36 -15.54
N THR A 92 8.91 -5.26 -15.81
CA THR A 92 8.33 -4.05 -16.43
C THR A 92 8.52 -2.85 -15.49
N PRO A 93 9.29 -1.82 -15.89
CA PRO A 93 9.51 -0.63 -15.07
C PRO A 93 8.21 0.10 -14.81
N ASP A 94 8.13 0.78 -13.67
CA ASP A 94 6.99 1.58 -13.21
C ASP A 94 5.66 0.83 -13.00
N ALA A 95 5.55 -0.42 -13.44
CA ALA A 95 4.35 -1.23 -13.23
C ALA A 95 4.18 -1.61 -11.76
N THR A 96 2.95 -1.49 -11.26
CA THR A 96 2.56 -1.99 -9.94
C THR A 96 2.40 -3.50 -9.94
N ASP A 97 2.38 -4.11 -8.75
CA ASP A 97 2.18 -5.55 -8.60
C ASP A 97 0.81 -5.97 -9.15
N GLU A 98 -0.21 -5.14 -9.00
CA GLU A 98 -1.55 -5.33 -9.55
C GLU A 98 -1.56 -5.31 -11.09
N GLU A 99 -0.93 -4.32 -11.72
CA GLU A 99 -0.80 -4.22 -13.19
C GLU A 99 -0.04 -5.43 -13.76
N LYS A 100 1.07 -5.83 -13.11
CA LYS A 100 1.83 -7.03 -13.48
C LYS A 100 1.02 -8.29 -13.35
N LYS A 101 0.24 -8.41 -12.27
CA LYS A 101 -0.61 -9.57 -12.02
C LYS A 101 -1.67 -9.75 -13.11
N VAL A 102 -2.32 -8.67 -13.54
CA VAL A 102 -3.30 -8.72 -14.63
C VAL A 102 -2.68 -9.27 -15.91
N ALA A 103 -1.50 -8.78 -16.31
CA ALA A 103 -0.79 -9.26 -17.49
C ALA A 103 -0.32 -10.72 -17.35
N ALA A 104 0.22 -11.09 -16.18
CA ALA A 104 0.69 -12.44 -15.90
C ALA A 104 -0.45 -13.46 -15.94
N ASP A 105 -1.61 -13.13 -15.41
CA ASP A 105 -2.79 -13.99 -15.42
C ASP A 105 -3.35 -14.15 -16.84
N ALA A 106 -3.36 -13.09 -17.65
CA ALA A 106 -3.72 -13.15 -19.06
C ALA A 106 -2.78 -14.08 -19.86
N ALA A 107 -1.45 -13.93 -19.68
CA ALA A 107 -0.46 -14.78 -20.34
C ALA A 107 -0.62 -16.26 -19.98
N LYS A 108 -0.87 -16.57 -18.69
CA LYS A 108 -1.12 -17.94 -18.21
C LYS A 108 -2.39 -18.52 -18.81
N ALA A 109 -3.47 -17.73 -18.86
CA ALA A 109 -4.74 -18.18 -19.44
C ALA A 109 -4.58 -18.55 -20.94
N GLN A 110 -3.88 -17.71 -21.71
CA GLN A 110 -3.58 -17.99 -23.13
C GLN A 110 -2.76 -19.27 -23.32
N ALA A 111 -1.76 -19.49 -22.45
CA ALA A 111 -0.94 -20.69 -22.50
C ALA A 111 -1.74 -21.97 -22.22
N GLU A 112 -2.62 -21.95 -21.22
CA GLU A 112 -3.45 -23.10 -20.87
C GLU A 112 -4.50 -23.39 -21.96
N GLU A 113 -5.16 -22.36 -22.50
CA GLU A 113 -6.08 -22.51 -23.64
C GLU A 113 -5.38 -23.16 -24.85
N ALA A 114 -4.17 -22.70 -25.18
CA ALA A 114 -3.40 -23.25 -26.28
C ALA A 114 -2.99 -24.73 -26.06
N LYS A 115 -2.64 -25.11 -24.82
CA LYS A 115 -2.33 -26.51 -24.49
C LYS A 115 -3.53 -27.43 -24.68
N GLU A 116 -4.74 -26.96 -24.35
CA GLU A 116 -5.98 -27.71 -24.60
C GLU A 116 -6.27 -27.88 -26.10
N GLU A 117 -6.04 -26.85 -26.91
CA GLU A 117 -6.21 -26.93 -28.37
C GLU A 117 -5.17 -27.86 -29.01
N ILE A 118 -3.92 -27.87 -28.53
CA ILE A 118 -2.89 -28.81 -28.99
C ILE A 118 -3.29 -30.27 -28.68
N ASP A 119 -3.95 -30.54 -27.56
CA ASP A 119 -4.45 -31.90 -27.27
C ASP A 119 -5.49 -32.36 -28.30
N LYS A 120 -6.27 -31.44 -28.85
CA LYS A 120 -7.32 -31.70 -29.85
C LYS A 120 -6.77 -31.79 -31.28
N ALA A 121 -5.58 -31.20 -31.55
CA ALA A 121 -4.95 -31.21 -32.86
C ALA A 121 -4.68 -32.63 -33.38
N ARG A 122 -4.84 -32.84 -34.69
CA ARG A 122 -4.65 -34.13 -35.33
C ARG A 122 -3.32 -34.24 -36.05
N THR A 123 -2.88 -33.17 -36.69
CA THR A 123 -1.69 -33.19 -37.54
C THR A 123 -0.52 -32.42 -36.94
N ASP A 124 0.70 -32.75 -37.34
CA ASP A 124 1.90 -31.98 -36.98
C ASP A 124 1.78 -30.51 -37.40
N ALA A 125 1.13 -30.24 -38.54
CA ALA A 125 0.92 -28.90 -39.07
C ALA A 125 -0.01 -28.06 -38.18
N GLU A 126 -1.13 -28.64 -37.72
CA GLU A 126 -2.05 -27.99 -36.79
C GLU A 126 -1.37 -27.71 -35.45
N VAL A 127 -0.62 -28.69 -34.92
CA VAL A 127 0.16 -28.53 -33.68
C VAL A 127 1.12 -27.34 -33.79
N LYS A 128 1.85 -27.24 -34.90
CA LYS A 128 2.79 -26.14 -35.13
C LYS A 128 2.09 -24.77 -35.25
N GLN A 129 0.97 -24.70 -35.96
CA GLN A 129 0.21 -23.45 -36.10
C GLN A 129 -0.34 -22.96 -34.75
N LEU A 130 -0.88 -23.88 -33.94
CA LEU A 130 -1.36 -23.56 -32.60
C LEU A 130 -0.24 -23.10 -31.68
N GLN A 131 0.94 -23.73 -31.76
CA GLN A 131 2.13 -23.30 -31.03
C GLN A 131 2.52 -21.86 -31.41
N GLU A 132 2.70 -21.57 -32.70
CA GLU A 132 3.11 -20.23 -33.18
C GLU A 132 2.08 -19.15 -32.82
N ALA A 133 0.79 -19.46 -32.94
CA ALA A 133 -0.29 -18.55 -32.54
C ALA A 133 -0.26 -18.25 -31.03
N ALA A 134 -0.11 -19.29 -30.20
CA ALA A 134 -0.03 -19.16 -28.75
C ALA A 134 1.17 -18.34 -28.32
N GLU A 135 2.35 -18.59 -28.90
CA GLU A 135 3.56 -17.81 -28.61
C GLU A 135 3.36 -16.31 -28.92
N GLY A 136 2.67 -15.99 -30.01
CA GLY A 136 2.35 -14.62 -30.39
C GLY A 136 1.30 -13.95 -29.50
N GLU A 137 0.30 -14.69 -29.02
CA GLU A 137 -0.71 -14.16 -28.09
C GLU A 137 -0.14 -13.93 -26.69
N ILE A 138 0.67 -14.86 -26.18
CA ILE A 138 1.38 -14.74 -24.90
C ILE A 138 2.28 -13.50 -24.90
N GLU A 139 2.98 -13.21 -26.00
CA GLU A 139 3.87 -12.04 -26.12
C GLU A 139 3.13 -10.69 -26.03
N LYS A 140 1.84 -10.65 -26.39
CA LYS A 140 1.01 -9.43 -26.28
C LYS A 140 0.56 -9.12 -24.86
N SER A 141 0.64 -10.10 -23.95
CA SER A 141 0.27 -9.91 -22.56
C SER A 141 1.35 -9.11 -21.83
N VAL A 142 1.16 -7.79 -21.77
CA VAL A 142 2.07 -6.83 -21.12
C VAL A 142 1.31 -5.98 -20.10
N PRO A 143 1.97 -5.51 -19.02
CA PRO A 143 1.33 -4.62 -18.05
C PRO A 143 0.89 -3.32 -18.71
N VAL A 144 -0.28 -2.82 -18.31
CA VAL A 144 -0.72 -1.46 -18.63
C VAL A 144 -0.16 -0.57 -17.52
N VAL A 145 0.83 0.26 -17.83
CA VAL A 145 1.58 1.05 -16.82
C VAL A 145 0.97 2.45 -16.70
N GLU A 146 0.19 2.68 -15.67
CA GLU A 146 -0.57 3.92 -15.47
C GLU A 146 -0.45 4.48 -14.05
N ASP A 147 -0.45 3.64 -13.01
CA ASP A 147 -0.61 4.09 -11.62
C ASP A 147 0.52 5.04 -11.17
N LYS A 148 1.78 4.58 -11.20
CA LYS A 148 2.93 5.42 -10.82
C LYS A 148 3.09 6.65 -11.71
N PRO A 149 3.04 6.56 -13.05
CA PRO A 149 3.11 7.75 -13.91
C PRO A 149 2.03 8.78 -13.61
N ASN A 150 0.80 8.35 -13.35
CA ASN A 150 -0.32 9.23 -13.03
C ASN A 150 -0.13 9.92 -11.67
N ALA A 151 0.29 9.18 -10.64
CA ALA A 151 0.56 9.75 -9.32
C ALA A 151 1.68 10.81 -9.37
N ARG A 152 2.79 10.54 -10.07
CA ARG A 152 3.86 11.54 -10.28
C ARG A 152 3.33 12.80 -10.98
N LYS A 153 2.46 12.64 -11.97
CA LYS A 153 1.85 13.74 -12.71
C LYS A 153 0.93 14.58 -11.80
N ALA A 154 0.13 13.93 -10.96
CA ALA A 154 -0.73 14.63 -10.00
C ALA A 154 0.09 15.46 -8.99
N ILE A 155 1.22 14.93 -8.53
CA ILE A 155 2.18 15.67 -7.68
C ILE A 155 2.76 16.89 -8.40
N ASP A 156 3.12 16.76 -9.68
CA ASP A 156 3.63 17.88 -10.49
C ASP A 156 2.58 18.98 -10.71
N GLU A 157 1.34 18.58 -10.95
CA GLU A 157 0.21 19.49 -11.11
C GLU A 157 -0.06 20.26 -9.81
N GLU A 158 -0.07 19.57 -8.66
CA GLU A 158 -0.24 20.21 -7.33
C GLU A 158 0.92 21.14 -6.99
N ALA A 159 2.17 20.72 -7.23
CA ALA A 159 3.35 21.56 -7.04
C ALA A 159 3.31 22.82 -7.91
N THR A 160 2.87 22.69 -9.16
CA THR A 160 2.70 23.81 -10.09
C THR A 160 1.62 24.78 -9.61
N ALA A 161 0.46 24.24 -9.20
CA ALA A 161 -0.63 25.04 -8.65
C ALA A 161 -0.17 25.80 -7.41
N LYS A 162 0.55 25.14 -6.49
CA LYS A 162 1.02 25.77 -5.27
C LYS A 162 2.03 26.89 -5.52
N LYS A 163 2.95 26.69 -6.46
CA LYS A 163 3.89 27.75 -6.86
C LYS A 163 3.18 28.95 -7.46
N ALA A 164 2.11 28.74 -8.23
CA ALA A 164 1.29 29.83 -8.77
C ALA A 164 0.55 30.60 -7.66
N GLU A 165 0.02 29.90 -6.65
CA GLU A 165 -0.54 30.55 -5.45
C GLU A 165 0.52 31.40 -4.73
N ILE A 166 1.72 30.86 -4.50
CA ILE A 166 2.85 31.58 -3.89
C ILE A 166 3.23 32.82 -4.73
N ASP A 167 3.19 32.74 -6.05
CA ASP A 167 3.46 33.88 -6.93
C ASP A 167 2.42 34.99 -6.82
N ALA A 168 1.15 34.63 -6.69
CA ALA A 168 0.04 35.57 -6.58
C ALA A 168 0.03 36.35 -5.25
N ARG A 169 0.77 35.89 -4.24
CA ARG A 169 0.84 36.50 -2.92
C ARG A 169 1.58 37.84 -2.92
N ASN A 170 0.86 38.92 -2.66
CA ASN A 170 1.43 40.28 -2.58
C ASN A 170 2.04 40.61 -1.20
N ASP A 171 1.86 39.69 -0.26
CA ASP A 171 2.25 39.80 1.15
C ASP A 171 3.58 39.07 1.45
N LEU A 172 4.20 38.50 0.42
CA LEU A 172 5.50 37.81 0.47
C LEU A 172 6.57 38.61 -0.30
N THR A 173 7.80 38.60 0.23
CA THR A 173 8.96 39.12 -0.50
C THR A 173 9.37 38.20 -1.66
N PRO A 174 10.08 38.69 -2.70
CA PRO A 174 10.59 37.82 -3.76
C PRO A 174 11.50 36.69 -3.25
N GLU A 175 12.32 36.97 -2.23
CA GLU A 175 13.21 35.97 -1.62
C GLU A 175 12.41 34.85 -0.92
N ALA A 176 11.34 35.22 -0.21
CA ALA A 176 10.49 34.25 0.46
C ALA A 176 9.69 33.39 -0.52
N LYS A 177 9.17 33.99 -1.60
CA LYS A 177 8.56 33.24 -2.69
C LYS A 177 9.55 32.20 -3.23
N ALA A 178 10.80 32.60 -3.48
CA ALA A 178 11.82 31.67 -3.95
C ALA A 178 12.07 30.52 -2.93
N LYS A 179 12.18 30.82 -1.64
CA LYS A 179 12.35 29.80 -0.58
C LYS A 179 11.16 28.85 -0.48
N LEU A 180 9.92 29.36 -0.55
CA LEU A 180 8.71 28.52 -0.51
C LEU A 180 8.60 27.64 -1.75
N LYS A 181 8.86 28.18 -2.95
CA LYS A 181 8.89 27.39 -4.18
C LYS A 181 9.94 26.29 -4.13
N ALA A 182 11.12 26.58 -3.59
CA ALA A 182 12.16 25.56 -3.39
C ALA A 182 11.72 24.47 -2.39
N LYS A 183 10.93 24.81 -1.36
CA LYS A 183 10.30 23.81 -0.48
C LYS A 183 9.27 22.95 -1.23
N VAL A 184 8.45 23.57 -2.08
CA VAL A 184 7.50 22.85 -2.95
C VAL A 184 8.24 21.88 -3.87
N ASP A 185 9.31 22.32 -4.53
CA ASP A 185 10.16 21.47 -5.38
C ASP A 185 10.70 20.27 -4.61
N LYS A 186 11.30 20.52 -3.44
CA LYS A 186 11.87 19.46 -2.61
C LYS A 186 10.81 18.45 -2.14
N ALA A 187 9.61 18.92 -1.79
CA ALA A 187 8.50 18.06 -1.39
C ALA A 187 8.04 17.17 -2.57
N ALA A 188 7.86 17.77 -3.75
CA ALA A 188 7.49 17.03 -4.96
C ALA A 188 8.54 15.99 -5.37
N GLU A 189 9.84 16.34 -5.31
CA GLU A 189 10.94 15.39 -5.58
C GLU A 189 10.95 14.23 -4.59
N LYS A 190 10.76 14.51 -3.28
CA LYS A 190 10.67 13.47 -2.25
C LYS A 190 9.48 12.54 -2.48
N SER A 191 8.33 13.11 -2.83
CA SER A 191 7.10 12.35 -3.06
C SER A 191 7.22 11.41 -4.26
N LYS A 192 7.79 11.89 -5.38
CA LYS A 192 8.08 11.05 -6.55
C LYS A 192 9.03 9.91 -6.22
N ALA A 193 10.07 10.18 -5.43
CA ALA A 193 11.00 9.13 -5.00
C ALA A 193 10.32 8.08 -4.09
N ALA A 194 9.35 8.50 -3.27
CA ALA A 194 8.54 7.59 -2.46
C ALA A 194 7.61 6.72 -3.34
N ILE A 195 6.94 7.31 -4.33
CA ILE A 195 6.13 6.60 -5.33
C ILE A 195 6.98 5.56 -6.10
N ASP A 196 8.22 5.92 -6.46
CA ASP A 196 9.12 5.01 -7.17
C ASP A 196 9.51 3.79 -6.32
N ALA A 197 9.61 3.95 -5.00
CA ALA A 197 10.08 2.95 -4.07
C ALA A 197 9.04 1.88 -3.67
N VAL A 198 7.75 2.16 -3.81
CA VAL A 198 6.65 1.23 -3.48
C VAL A 198 6.26 0.36 -4.68
N SER A 199 5.54 -0.74 -4.48
CA SER A 199 5.13 -1.63 -5.59
C SER A 199 3.62 -1.82 -5.72
N SER A 200 2.84 -1.55 -4.67
CA SER A 200 1.38 -1.71 -4.69
C SER A 200 0.65 -0.43 -5.09
N VAL A 201 -0.53 -0.58 -5.68
CA VAL A 201 -1.42 0.55 -6.00
C VAL A 201 -1.88 1.30 -4.74
N ASP A 202 -2.18 0.58 -3.66
CA ASP A 202 -2.67 1.19 -2.42
C ASP A 202 -1.62 2.11 -1.77
N ASP A 203 -0.35 1.69 -1.78
CA ASP A 203 0.76 2.52 -1.28
C ASP A 203 0.97 3.75 -2.17
N VAL A 204 0.88 3.59 -3.50
CA VAL A 204 0.99 4.71 -4.46
C VAL A 204 -0.09 5.75 -4.18
N ASN A 205 -1.35 5.33 -4.04
CA ASN A 205 -2.48 6.22 -3.75
C ASN A 205 -2.35 6.92 -2.40
N THR A 206 -1.91 6.19 -1.37
CA THR A 206 -1.70 6.74 -0.02
C THR A 206 -0.64 7.84 -0.04
N ILE A 207 0.50 7.60 -0.71
CA ILE A 207 1.56 8.59 -0.87
C ILE A 207 1.06 9.79 -1.68
N GLU A 208 0.39 9.57 -2.82
CA GLU A 208 -0.10 10.64 -3.69
C GLU A 208 -0.98 11.62 -2.90
N GLU A 209 -2.04 11.13 -2.26
CA GLU A 209 -3.04 11.99 -1.61
C GLU A 209 -2.44 12.73 -0.42
N ALA A 210 -1.66 12.02 0.38
CA ALA A 210 -1.05 12.58 1.56
C ALA A 210 0.00 13.65 1.20
N ASP A 211 0.87 13.39 0.22
CA ASP A 211 1.89 14.34 -0.19
C ASP A 211 1.32 15.52 -1.00
N LYS A 212 0.22 15.35 -1.75
CA LYS A 212 -0.51 16.49 -2.34
C LYS A 212 -1.02 17.43 -1.24
N ALA A 213 -1.60 16.89 -0.17
CA ALA A 213 -2.01 17.69 0.98
C ALA A 213 -0.82 18.41 1.64
N ALA A 214 0.32 17.73 1.79
CA ALA A 214 1.54 18.32 2.33
C ALA A 214 2.08 19.46 1.44
N ILE A 215 2.13 19.28 0.12
CA ILE A 215 2.53 20.32 -0.84
C ILE A 215 1.59 21.52 -0.75
N LYS A 216 0.28 21.27 -0.71
CA LYS A 216 -0.75 22.31 -0.59
C LYS A 216 -0.60 23.15 0.68
N ALA A 217 -0.12 22.57 1.77
CA ALA A 217 0.10 23.28 3.03
C ALA A 217 1.36 24.19 3.02
N ILE A 218 2.26 24.06 2.04
CA ILE A 218 3.53 24.82 2.04
C ILE A 218 3.27 26.33 1.89
N GLY A 219 3.77 27.10 2.85
CA GLY A 219 3.59 28.56 2.87
C GLY A 219 2.30 29.01 3.56
N GLU A 220 1.51 28.09 4.10
CA GLU A 220 0.54 28.41 5.14
C GLU A 220 1.28 28.61 6.48
N VAL A 221 0.76 29.55 7.29
CA VAL A 221 1.26 29.76 8.66
C VAL A 221 0.64 28.72 9.59
N ASN A 222 1.41 28.26 10.58
CA ASN A 222 0.99 27.16 11.43
C ASN A 222 -0.27 27.55 12.20
N ARG A 223 -1.24 26.62 12.26
CA ARG A 223 -2.46 26.75 13.04
C ARG A 223 -2.36 25.88 14.28
N PRO A 224 -2.72 26.38 15.47
CA PRO A 224 -2.70 25.56 16.67
C PRO A 224 -3.68 24.39 16.55
N ILE A 225 -3.25 23.21 17.04
CA ILE A 225 -4.12 22.03 17.13
C ILE A 225 -5.30 22.26 18.06
N ASP A 226 -5.08 23.00 19.15
CA ASP A 226 -6.12 23.36 20.09
C ASP A 226 -6.87 24.60 19.61
N LYS A 227 -8.17 24.41 19.40
CA LYS A 227 -9.08 25.52 19.17
C LYS A 227 -9.49 26.15 20.50
N VAL A 228 -9.56 27.47 20.52
CA VAL A 228 -10.00 28.22 21.70
C VAL A 228 -11.51 28.06 21.88
N LEU A 229 -11.94 27.70 23.09
CA LEU A 229 -13.35 27.63 23.44
C LEU A 229 -13.95 29.04 23.55
N VAL A 230 -14.98 29.32 22.77
CA VAL A 230 -15.69 30.61 22.72
C VAL A 230 -17.19 30.42 22.77
N LYS A 231 -17.92 31.46 23.16
CA LYS A 231 -19.39 31.43 23.16
C LYS A 231 -19.98 31.61 21.76
N ASP A 232 -19.44 32.57 21.01
CA ASP A 232 -19.91 32.92 19.67
C ASP A 232 -18.72 33.14 18.73
N PRO A 233 -18.43 32.20 17.83
CA PRO A 233 -17.36 32.33 16.84
C PRO A 233 -17.48 33.57 15.94
N SER A 234 -18.69 34.12 15.76
CA SER A 234 -18.92 35.31 14.96
C SER A 234 -18.69 36.62 15.73
N ALA A 235 -18.59 36.56 17.06
CA ALA A 235 -18.50 37.72 17.95
C ALA A 235 -17.47 37.49 19.07
N LEU A 236 -16.19 37.44 18.69
CA LEU A 236 -15.07 37.22 19.63
C LEU A 236 -14.82 38.43 20.54
N THR A 237 -14.76 38.18 21.85
CA THR A 237 -14.35 39.15 22.88
C THR A 237 -12.84 39.41 22.84
N ASP A 238 -12.38 40.50 23.45
CA ASP A 238 -10.95 40.85 23.49
C ASP A 238 -10.13 39.79 24.25
N GLU A 239 -10.71 39.15 25.27
CA GLU A 239 -10.06 38.07 26.00
C GLU A 239 -9.90 36.81 25.13
N GLU A 240 -10.94 36.43 24.38
CA GLU A 240 -10.87 35.29 23.45
C GLU A 240 -9.87 35.56 22.33
N LYS A 241 -9.87 36.77 21.77
CA LYS A 241 -8.89 37.21 20.78
C LYS A 241 -7.46 37.12 21.31
N ALA A 242 -7.22 37.55 22.55
CA ALA A 242 -5.90 37.45 23.18
C ALA A 242 -5.44 35.99 23.33
N LYS A 243 -6.34 35.09 23.74
CA LYS A 243 -6.06 33.64 23.82
C LYS A 243 -5.73 33.04 22.46
N ILE A 244 -6.52 33.35 21.43
CA ILE A 244 -6.25 32.85 20.07
C ILE A 244 -4.87 33.33 19.56
N LEU A 245 -4.51 34.59 19.79
CA LEU A 245 -3.19 35.09 19.43
C LEU A 245 -2.06 34.37 20.18
N GLU A 246 -2.24 34.04 21.45
CA GLU A 246 -1.26 33.28 22.23
C GLU A 246 -1.04 31.89 21.63
N GLU A 247 -2.12 31.16 21.33
CA GLU A 247 -2.05 29.84 20.70
C GLU A 247 -1.39 29.87 19.32
N VAL A 248 -1.71 30.86 18.49
CA VAL A 248 -1.04 31.04 17.18
C VAL A 248 0.44 31.34 17.35
N LYS A 249 0.84 32.13 18.37
CA LYS A 249 2.26 32.40 18.65
C LYS A 249 3.03 31.15 19.06
N LYS A 250 2.42 30.26 19.87
CA LYS A 250 3.07 29.02 20.32
C LYS A 250 3.53 28.14 19.15
N VAL A 251 2.71 28.04 18.11
CA VAL A 251 3.02 27.23 16.92
C VAL A 251 3.76 27.98 15.82
N ASN A 252 3.98 29.29 15.98
CA ASN A 252 4.81 30.11 15.10
C ASN A 252 5.91 30.82 15.92
N PRO A 253 6.79 30.09 16.64
CA PRO A 253 7.72 30.69 17.60
C PRO A 253 8.79 31.59 16.93
N THR A 254 9.05 31.38 15.64
CA THR A 254 9.98 32.18 14.81
C THR A 254 9.29 33.35 14.08
N ALA A 255 8.01 33.61 14.37
CA ALA A 255 7.31 34.76 13.81
C ALA A 255 7.78 36.05 14.48
N LYS A 256 8.06 37.06 13.66
CA LYS A 256 8.37 38.43 14.11
C LYS A 256 7.20 39.08 14.80
N GLU A 257 5.99 38.88 14.28
CA GLU A 257 4.78 39.50 14.80
C GLU A 257 3.58 38.59 14.55
N VAL A 258 2.65 38.51 15.51
CA VAL A 258 1.36 37.86 15.35
C VAL A 258 0.30 38.78 15.94
N LYS A 259 -0.60 39.29 15.10
CA LYS A 259 -1.60 40.30 15.48
C LYS A 259 -2.89 40.17 14.67
N TYR A 260 -3.95 40.85 15.11
CA TYR A 260 -5.12 41.05 14.26
C TYR A 260 -4.85 42.14 13.22
N ASP A 261 -5.28 41.91 11.98
CA ASP A 261 -5.31 42.90 10.92
C ASP A 261 -6.58 43.78 10.99
N GLU A 262 -6.68 44.78 10.12
CA GLU A 262 -7.82 45.71 10.05
C GLU A 262 -9.14 45.02 9.65
N ASN A 263 -9.06 43.82 9.06
CA ASN A 263 -10.21 43.01 8.65
C ASN A 263 -10.65 42.01 9.74
N GLY A 264 -9.96 42.00 10.89
CA GLY A 264 -10.24 41.08 11.99
C GLY A 264 -9.70 39.67 11.77
N ASN A 265 -8.83 39.44 10.78
CA ASN A 265 -8.07 38.19 10.65
C ASN A 265 -6.78 38.25 11.45
N ILE A 266 -6.15 37.11 11.68
CA ILE A 266 -4.82 37.06 12.32
C ILE A 266 -3.76 37.09 11.24
N GLU A 267 -2.91 38.11 11.27
CA GLU A 267 -1.71 38.22 10.46
C GLU A 267 -0.51 37.71 11.26
N VAL A 268 0.13 36.66 10.75
CA VAL A 268 1.41 36.13 11.22
C VAL A 268 2.49 36.67 10.28
N THR A 269 3.38 37.51 10.79
CA THR A 269 4.55 38.01 10.08
C THR A 269 5.78 37.21 10.50
N THR A 270 6.43 36.52 9.58
CA THR A 270 7.68 35.77 9.83
C THR A 270 8.85 36.71 10.13
N GLU A 271 9.95 36.18 10.67
CA GLU A 271 11.21 36.93 10.81
C GLU A 271 11.70 37.58 9.50
N ALA A 272 11.44 36.92 8.36
CA ALA A 272 11.78 37.44 7.03
C ALA A 272 10.84 38.57 6.55
N GLY A 273 9.77 38.89 7.31
CA GLY A 273 8.79 39.91 6.97
C GLY A 273 7.63 39.44 6.11
N ASP A 274 7.54 38.13 5.85
CA ASP A 274 6.45 37.52 5.10
C ASP A 274 5.22 37.40 5.96
N LYS A 275 4.05 37.70 5.40
CA LYS A 275 2.80 37.61 6.15
C LYS A 275 2.11 36.28 5.88
N GLY A 276 1.11 35.94 6.68
CA GLY A 276 0.20 34.84 6.48
C GLY A 276 -1.07 35.12 7.26
N ILE A 277 -2.23 34.83 6.67
CA ILE A 277 -3.52 35.22 7.22
C ILE A 277 -4.28 33.98 7.69
N ILE A 278 -4.74 34.01 8.94
CA ILE A 278 -5.60 32.99 9.52
C ILE A 278 -6.94 33.62 9.87
N ASN A 279 -8.03 33.03 9.39
CA ASN A 279 -9.36 33.41 9.85
C ASN A 279 -9.56 32.89 11.29
N PRO A 280 -9.79 33.76 12.29
CA PRO A 280 -9.90 33.34 13.69
C PRO A 280 -11.07 32.39 13.93
N THR A 281 -12.13 32.41 13.10
CA THR A 281 -13.26 31.48 13.26
C THR A 281 -12.88 30.03 12.98
N LYS A 282 -11.73 29.78 12.33
CA LYS A 282 -11.17 28.43 12.14
C LYS A 282 -10.40 27.93 13.36
N LEU A 283 -10.06 28.82 14.30
CA LEU A 283 -9.27 28.54 15.49
C LEU A 283 -10.10 28.46 16.77
N VAL A 284 -11.43 28.44 16.64
CA VAL A 284 -12.34 28.44 17.78
C VAL A 284 -13.30 27.27 17.71
N LYS A 285 -13.76 26.86 18.89
CA LYS A 285 -14.79 25.84 19.10
C LYS A 285 -15.81 26.35 20.11
N THR A 286 -16.99 25.77 20.09
CA THR A 286 -18.10 26.09 21.00
C THR A 286 -18.33 24.95 21.99
N GLU A 287 -19.08 25.23 23.06
CA GLU A 287 -19.37 24.26 24.11
C GLU A 287 -20.06 22.99 23.56
N ASP A 288 -20.98 23.16 22.60
CA ASP A 288 -21.70 22.04 21.96
C ASP A 288 -20.77 21.12 21.15
N GLN A 289 -19.61 21.63 20.70
CA GLN A 289 -18.64 20.86 19.93
C GLN A 289 -17.70 20.02 20.82
N LEU A 290 -17.70 20.24 22.14
CA LEU A 290 -16.86 19.49 23.07
C LEU A 290 -17.30 18.03 23.21
N ASP A 291 -18.53 17.70 22.81
CA ASP A 291 -19.07 16.34 22.85
C ASP A 291 -18.83 15.56 21.53
N ASN A 292 -18.07 16.12 20.58
CA ASN A 292 -17.72 15.47 19.30
C ASN A 292 -16.42 14.64 19.41
N GLY A 293 -16.20 13.68 18.49
CA GLY A 293 -15.13 12.66 18.53
C GLY A 293 -13.67 13.14 18.69
N LYS A 294 -13.39 14.45 18.59
CA LYS A 294 -12.07 15.07 18.83
C LYS A 294 -12.13 16.31 19.74
N GLY A 295 -13.16 16.44 20.57
CA GLY A 295 -13.35 17.61 21.45
C GLY A 295 -13.45 18.96 20.71
N GLY A 296 -13.96 18.94 19.48
CA GLY A 296 -14.09 20.11 18.59
C GLY A 296 -12.82 20.48 17.81
N ASN A 297 -11.69 19.80 18.04
CA ASN A 297 -10.47 19.98 17.26
C ASN A 297 -10.54 19.20 15.94
N ASP A 298 -9.62 19.52 15.01
CA ASP A 298 -9.54 18.83 13.71
C ASP A 298 -8.69 17.56 13.76
N ILE A 299 -7.71 17.55 14.66
CA ILE A 299 -6.65 16.54 14.79
C ILE A 299 -6.54 16.13 16.27
N ASN A 300 -6.21 14.87 16.53
CA ASN A 300 -6.02 14.36 17.89
C ASN A 300 -4.68 14.82 18.46
N LYS A 301 -4.69 15.33 19.69
CA LYS A 301 -3.47 15.65 20.42
C LYS A 301 -3.10 14.51 21.36
N PRO A 302 -1.88 13.94 21.32
CA PRO A 302 -1.50 12.89 22.25
C PRO A 302 -1.45 13.41 23.69
N LEU A 303 -1.88 12.60 24.66
CA LEU A 303 -1.78 12.95 26.09
C LEU A 303 -0.35 12.93 26.59
N ASP A 304 0.38 11.87 26.23
CA ASP A 304 1.69 11.56 26.78
C ASP A 304 2.79 12.33 26.04
N LYS A 305 3.66 12.97 26.82
CA LYS A 305 4.83 13.67 26.30
C LYS A 305 6.09 12.80 26.32
N VAL A 306 6.93 12.99 25.31
CA VAL A 306 8.26 12.37 25.21
C VAL A 306 9.19 12.97 26.25
N ILE A 307 9.92 12.13 26.98
CA ILE A 307 10.90 12.57 27.96
C ILE A 307 12.21 12.90 27.24
N VAL A 308 12.65 14.15 27.35
CA VAL A 308 13.87 14.67 26.72
C VAL A 308 14.78 15.31 27.77
N LYS A 309 16.07 15.46 27.44
CA LYS A 309 17.01 16.14 28.32
C LYS A 309 16.92 17.66 28.22
N ASP A 310 16.79 18.17 27.00
CA ASP A 310 16.73 19.59 26.70
C ASP A 310 15.59 19.88 25.71
N PRO A 311 14.41 20.34 26.19
CA PRO A 311 13.29 20.71 25.35
C PRO A 311 13.59 21.76 24.28
N SER A 312 14.65 22.57 24.46
CA SER A 312 15.03 23.61 23.50
C SER A 312 15.96 23.09 22.40
N ASN A 313 16.46 21.86 22.53
CA ASN A 313 17.43 21.28 21.61
C ASN A 313 17.23 19.76 21.46
N LEU A 314 16.29 19.40 20.58
CA LEU A 314 15.90 18.01 20.35
C LEU A 314 16.87 17.28 19.40
N THR A 315 17.30 16.10 19.81
CA THR A 315 18.07 15.17 18.96
C THR A 315 17.18 14.50 17.90
N ASP A 316 17.77 13.97 16.83
CA ASP A 316 17.00 13.28 15.78
C ASP A 316 16.25 12.05 16.32
N GLU A 317 16.81 11.35 17.30
CA GLU A 317 16.15 10.22 17.97
C GLU A 317 14.93 10.69 18.79
N GLU A 318 15.05 11.82 19.49
CA GLU A 318 13.92 12.40 20.23
C GLU A 318 12.84 12.91 19.28
N LYS A 319 13.22 13.54 18.16
CA LYS A 319 12.29 13.96 17.10
C LYS A 319 11.52 12.78 16.50
N ALA A 320 12.19 11.67 16.21
CA ALA A 320 11.54 10.46 15.71
C ALA A 320 10.52 9.88 16.71
N LYS A 321 10.84 9.88 18.01
CA LYS A 321 9.90 9.46 19.07
C LYS A 321 8.70 10.38 19.18
N ILE A 322 8.89 11.69 19.03
CA ILE A 322 7.81 12.67 19.05
C ILE A 322 6.86 12.44 17.87
N VAL A 323 7.41 12.25 16.66
CA VAL A 323 6.63 11.94 15.45
C VAL A 323 5.79 10.67 15.67
N ALA A 324 6.43 9.58 16.09
CA ALA A 324 5.73 8.31 16.35
C ALA A 324 4.58 8.45 17.37
N LYS A 325 4.76 9.25 18.43
CA LYS A 325 3.71 9.47 19.44
C LYS A 325 2.51 10.27 18.90
N VAL A 326 2.76 11.18 17.96
CA VAL A 326 1.69 11.94 17.30
C VAL A 326 0.98 11.09 16.25
N GLU A 327 1.71 10.24 15.52
CA GLU A 327 1.15 9.25 14.59
C GLU A 327 0.26 8.22 15.30
N GLU A 328 0.64 7.76 16.49
CA GLU A 328 -0.12 6.76 17.28
C GLU A 328 -1.58 7.16 17.54
N VAL A 329 -1.88 8.45 17.68
CA VAL A 329 -3.25 8.95 17.90
C VAL A 329 -3.87 9.58 16.65
N ASN A 330 -3.13 9.62 15.54
CA ASN A 330 -3.58 10.11 14.24
C ASN A 330 -3.17 9.12 13.14
N PRO A 331 -3.77 7.92 13.13
CA PRO A 331 -3.55 6.97 12.05
C PRO A 331 -3.87 7.65 10.70
N ASP A 332 -3.13 7.27 9.67
CA ASP A 332 -3.23 7.77 8.28
C ASP A 332 -2.86 9.26 8.06
N ALA A 333 -2.47 10.00 9.11
CA ALA A 333 -2.00 11.37 8.95
C ALA A 333 -0.50 11.44 8.60
N ILE A 334 -0.13 12.39 7.76
CA ILE A 334 1.29 12.79 7.63
C ILE A 334 1.67 13.63 8.82
N VAL A 335 2.74 13.20 9.51
CA VAL A 335 3.34 13.94 10.60
C VAL A 335 4.75 14.37 10.21
N THR A 336 5.02 15.66 10.32
CA THR A 336 6.35 16.24 10.06
C THR A 336 6.79 17.08 11.23
N ILE A 337 8.10 17.20 11.46
CA ILE A 337 8.67 17.98 12.56
C ILE A 337 9.68 18.99 12.03
N ASN A 338 9.54 20.24 12.45
CA ASN A 338 10.44 21.33 12.10
C ASN A 338 11.71 21.33 12.97
N GLU A 339 12.69 22.15 12.60
CA GLU A 339 13.95 22.27 13.36
C GLU A 339 13.72 22.77 14.80
N ASP A 340 12.71 23.63 14.99
CA ASP A 340 12.28 24.15 16.30
C ASP A 340 11.45 23.14 17.13
N GLY A 341 11.23 21.93 16.59
CA GLY A 341 10.46 20.88 17.24
C GLY A 341 8.95 21.02 17.11
N THR A 342 8.44 22.05 16.44
CA THR A 342 7.01 22.17 16.12
C THR A 342 6.62 21.05 15.16
N VAL A 343 5.62 20.26 15.54
CA VAL A 343 5.09 19.17 14.72
C VAL A 343 3.90 19.66 13.92
N SER A 344 3.88 19.38 12.62
CA SER A 344 2.75 19.63 11.73
C SER A 344 2.11 18.30 11.35
N VAL A 345 0.79 18.24 11.48
CA VAL A 345 -0.03 17.08 11.15
C VAL A 345 -0.97 17.44 10.02
N SER A 346 -1.05 16.59 9.00
CA SER A 346 -1.96 16.70 7.87
C SER A 346 -2.72 15.40 7.71
N THR A 347 -4.04 15.50 7.74
CA THR A 347 -4.94 14.35 7.55
C THR A 347 -5.28 14.17 6.07
N PRO A 348 -5.67 12.95 5.63
CA PRO A 348 -6.04 12.69 4.24
C PRO A 348 -7.20 13.52 3.72
N ASP A 349 -8.10 13.98 4.60
CA ASP A 349 -9.22 14.88 4.25
C ASP A 349 -8.80 16.35 4.09
N GLY A 350 -7.50 16.63 4.20
CA GLY A 350 -6.90 17.95 3.99
C GLY A 350 -6.98 18.89 5.19
N LYS A 351 -7.33 18.42 6.39
CA LYS A 351 -7.21 19.24 7.61
C LYS A 351 -5.77 19.23 8.11
N THR A 352 -5.30 20.39 8.53
CA THR A 352 -3.94 20.60 9.03
C THR A 352 -3.94 21.31 10.37
N ALA A 353 -3.00 20.94 11.24
CA ALA A 353 -2.71 21.64 12.48
C ALA A 353 -1.26 21.44 12.91
N ALA A 354 -0.81 22.27 13.84
CA ALA A 354 0.52 22.23 14.40
C ALA A 354 0.45 22.11 15.93
N ILE A 355 1.45 21.43 16.49
CA ILE A 355 1.62 21.21 17.93
C ILE A 355 3.01 21.73 18.30
N PRO A 356 3.13 22.67 19.24
CA PRO A 356 4.43 23.21 19.63
C PRO A 356 5.22 22.15 20.41
N ALA A 357 6.56 22.19 20.32
CA ALA A 357 7.44 21.25 21.02
C ALA A 357 7.14 21.18 22.54
N SER A 358 6.83 22.32 23.16
CA SER A 358 6.49 22.44 24.59
C SER A 358 5.27 21.62 25.02
N GLU A 359 4.40 21.24 24.08
CA GLU A 359 3.25 20.39 24.32
C GLU A 359 3.52 18.90 24.08
N LEU A 360 4.67 18.56 23.49
CA LEU A 360 5.03 17.19 23.15
C LEU A 360 6.19 16.63 23.95
N VAL A 361 6.95 17.50 24.65
CA VAL A 361 8.10 17.09 25.44
C VAL A 361 8.00 17.50 26.90
N ARG A 362 8.63 16.72 27.76
CA ARG A 362 8.83 17.00 29.19
C ARG A 362 10.22 16.55 29.63
N THR A 363 10.66 17.04 30.78
CA THR A 363 11.91 16.60 31.39
C THR A 363 11.68 15.40 32.32
N LYS A 364 12.77 14.77 32.76
CA LYS A 364 12.70 13.71 33.77
C LYS A 364 12.25 14.22 35.14
N GLU A 365 12.45 15.49 35.44
CA GLU A 365 12.07 16.09 36.72
C GLU A 365 10.54 16.28 36.79
N ASP A 366 9.93 16.61 35.66
CA ASP A 366 8.48 16.80 35.54
C ASP A 366 7.67 15.54 35.89
N THR A 367 8.26 14.34 35.75
CA THR A 367 7.57 13.08 36.08
C THR A 367 7.23 12.91 37.56
N SER A 368 7.80 13.74 38.42
CA SER A 368 7.52 13.76 39.86
C SER A 368 6.32 14.65 40.23
N ASN A 369 5.79 15.43 39.28
CA ASN A 369 4.61 16.26 39.50
C ASN A 369 3.32 15.40 39.53
N PRO A 370 2.21 15.89 40.12
CA PRO A 370 0.95 15.15 40.20
C PRO A 370 0.37 14.72 38.85
N ASP A 371 0.63 15.48 37.78
CA ASP A 371 0.27 15.18 36.38
C ASP A 371 1.43 14.54 35.59
N ALA A 372 2.56 14.27 36.26
CA ALA A 372 3.83 13.84 35.69
C ALA A 372 4.34 14.74 34.54
N GLY A 373 3.90 15.99 34.43
CA GLY A 373 4.21 16.87 33.30
C GLY A 373 3.47 16.57 32.00
N ASN A 374 2.48 15.66 32.05
CA ASN A 374 1.47 15.54 30.99
C ASN A 374 0.40 16.64 31.18
N SER A 375 -0.56 16.76 30.25
CA SER A 375 -1.60 17.80 30.32
C SER A 375 -2.43 17.75 31.64
N LYS A 376 -3.41 18.66 31.80
CA LYS A 376 -4.39 18.62 32.91
C LYS A 376 -5.20 17.32 33.02
N ILE A 377 -5.16 16.46 31.99
CA ILE A 377 -5.88 15.19 31.92
C ILE A 377 -4.99 14.07 32.48
N VAL A 378 -5.57 13.23 33.34
CA VAL A 378 -4.92 12.08 33.98
C VAL A 378 -5.50 10.78 33.40
N LYS A 379 -4.63 9.89 32.93
CA LYS A 379 -5.01 8.53 32.49
C LYS A 379 -5.00 7.53 33.66
N PRO A 380 -5.74 6.40 33.58
CA PRO A 380 -5.71 5.38 34.62
C PRO A 380 -4.32 4.77 34.77
N ALA A 381 -3.87 4.61 36.02
CA ALA A 381 -2.62 3.88 36.29
C ALA A 381 -2.75 2.38 35.98
N ASP A 382 -3.93 1.82 36.25
CA ASP A 382 -4.26 0.42 35.96
C ASP A 382 -5.18 0.31 34.74
N LYS A 383 -4.65 -0.30 33.67
CA LYS A 383 -5.40 -0.65 32.47
C LYS A 383 -6.61 -1.52 32.80
N VAL A 384 -7.71 -1.29 32.10
CA VAL A 384 -8.95 -2.08 32.19
C VAL A 384 -8.75 -3.38 31.42
N ALA A 385 -9.13 -4.50 32.02
CA ALA A 385 -9.13 -5.78 31.32
C ALA A 385 -10.30 -5.79 30.34
N GLY A 386 -10.04 -6.05 29.06
CA GLY A 386 -11.07 -5.97 28.03
C GLY A 386 -10.53 -5.70 26.62
N GLU A 387 -11.44 -5.62 25.65
CA GLU A 387 -11.15 -5.31 24.26
C GLU A 387 -11.40 -3.83 23.93
N ALA A 388 -10.50 -3.22 23.16
CA ALA A 388 -10.53 -1.77 22.91
C ALA A 388 -11.79 -1.29 22.16
N ASN A 389 -12.41 -2.19 21.39
CA ASN A 389 -13.59 -1.91 20.57
C ASN A 389 -14.89 -2.47 21.16
N ASP A 390 -14.84 -3.02 22.38
CA ASP A 390 -16.02 -3.49 23.10
C ASP A 390 -16.70 -2.34 23.87
N PRO A 391 -18.00 -2.06 23.66
CA PRO A 391 -18.69 -0.95 24.31
C PRO A 391 -18.78 -1.05 25.85
N ASP A 392 -18.89 -2.26 26.42
CA ASP A 392 -18.98 -2.45 27.86
C ASP A 392 -17.61 -2.20 28.52
N ASP A 393 -16.52 -2.59 27.87
CA ASP A 393 -15.16 -2.31 28.32
C ASP A 393 -14.80 -0.83 28.17
N GLN A 394 -15.19 -0.20 27.07
CA GLN A 394 -15.08 1.25 26.88
C GLN A 394 -15.84 2.02 27.96
N ALA A 395 -17.04 1.58 28.36
CA ALA A 395 -17.81 2.21 29.43
C ALA A 395 -17.09 2.15 30.79
N LYS A 396 -16.40 1.04 31.11
CA LYS A 396 -15.57 0.92 32.33
C LYS A 396 -14.37 1.88 32.29
N VAL A 397 -13.73 2.02 31.13
CA VAL A 397 -12.63 2.99 30.94
C VAL A 397 -13.14 4.41 31.09
N GLU A 398 -14.29 4.73 30.49
CA GLU A 398 -14.93 6.04 30.57
C GLU A 398 -15.29 6.41 32.01
N GLU A 399 -15.81 5.48 32.81
CA GLU A 399 -16.08 5.67 34.25
C GLU A 399 -14.80 6.09 34.99
N LYS A 400 -13.71 5.31 34.85
CA LYS A 400 -12.42 5.61 35.48
C LYS A 400 -11.86 6.96 35.02
N LEU A 401 -11.96 7.27 33.73
CA LEU A 401 -11.50 8.55 33.19
C LEU A 401 -12.28 9.72 33.79
N ARG A 402 -13.60 9.59 33.99
CA ARG A 402 -14.40 10.61 34.67
C ARG A 402 -14.07 10.76 36.15
N GLU A 403 -13.76 9.67 36.85
CA GLU A 403 -13.34 9.72 38.26
C GLU A 403 -12.00 10.45 38.43
N LEU A 404 -11.04 10.16 37.55
CA LEU A 404 -9.72 10.79 37.56
C LEU A 404 -9.75 12.24 37.08
N ASN A 405 -10.74 12.58 36.25
CA ASN A 405 -10.90 13.89 35.64
C ASN A 405 -12.32 14.42 35.92
N PRO A 406 -12.59 14.97 37.11
CA PRO A 406 -13.94 15.38 37.53
C PRO A 406 -14.53 16.53 36.70
N GLU A 407 -13.68 17.29 36.00
CA GLU A 407 -14.10 18.33 35.05
C GLU A 407 -14.32 17.81 33.63
N THR A 408 -14.36 16.48 33.42
CA THR A 408 -14.66 15.87 32.13
C THR A 408 -16.04 16.30 31.64
N LYS A 409 -16.09 16.79 30.41
CA LYS A 409 -17.29 17.05 29.64
C LYS A 409 -17.66 15.83 28.81
N SER A 410 -16.70 15.25 28.10
CA SER A 410 -16.89 14.07 27.26
C SER A 410 -15.68 13.13 27.26
N VAL A 411 -15.95 11.85 27.00
CA VAL A 411 -14.97 10.83 26.62
C VAL A 411 -15.50 10.20 25.33
N LYS A 412 -14.67 10.12 24.30
CA LYS A 412 -15.03 9.54 23.00
C LYS A 412 -13.97 8.56 22.56
N PHE A 413 -14.39 7.41 22.05
CA PHE A 413 -13.50 6.41 21.49
C PHE A 413 -13.54 6.48 19.96
N ASP A 414 -12.39 6.37 19.31
CA ASP A 414 -12.29 6.18 17.86
C ASP A 414 -12.37 4.68 17.48
N GLU A 415 -12.20 4.38 16.18
CA GLU A 415 -12.32 3.02 15.64
C GLU A 415 -11.18 2.09 16.09
N ASP A 416 -10.06 2.67 16.53
CA ASP A 416 -8.90 1.96 17.10
C ASP A 416 -8.99 1.84 18.63
N GLY A 417 -10.06 2.35 19.23
CA GLY A 417 -10.33 2.35 20.65
C GLY A 417 -9.49 3.37 21.45
N ASN A 418 -8.86 4.35 20.80
CA ASN A 418 -8.20 5.45 21.49
C ASN A 418 -9.26 6.35 22.13
N ALA A 419 -9.04 6.78 23.37
CA ALA A 419 -9.98 7.66 24.06
C ALA A 419 -9.55 9.12 23.99
N THR A 420 -10.37 9.97 23.38
CA THR A 420 -10.28 11.42 23.51
C THR A 420 -11.09 11.90 24.72
N VAL A 421 -10.38 12.46 25.71
CA VAL A 421 -10.98 13.09 26.89
C VAL A 421 -11.04 14.59 26.66
N THR A 422 -12.22 15.20 26.87
CA THR A 422 -12.42 16.65 26.78
C THR A 422 -12.98 17.18 28.09
N LEU A 423 -12.33 18.18 28.66
CA LEU A 423 -12.76 18.88 29.87
C LEU A 423 -13.75 20.01 29.56
N LYS A 424 -14.50 20.47 30.55
CA LYS A 424 -15.45 21.59 30.42
C LYS A 424 -14.81 22.92 29.99
N ASP A 425 -13.51 23.09 30.26
CA ASP A 425 -12.75 24.27 29.80
C ASP A 425 -12.28 24.15 28.34
N GLY A 426 -12.59 23.04 27.67
CA GLY A 426 -12.23 22.76 26.29
C GLY A 426 -10.85 22.11 26.13
N THR A 427 -10.09 21.88 27.20
CA THR A 427 -8.83 21.12 27.13
C THR A 427 -9.12 19.70 26.65
N THR A 428 -8.38 19.24 25.65
CA THR A 428 -8.56 17.92 25.04
C THR A 428 -7.22 17.19 24.91
N ALA A 429 -7.23 15.88 25.15
CA ALA A 429 -6.11 14.99 24.86
C ALA A 429 -6.63 13.59 24.50
N THR A 430 -5.88 12.87 23.67
CA THR A 430 -6.17 11.51 23.21
C THR A 430 -5.19 10.53 23.82
N ILE A 431 -5.73 9.45 24.35
CA ILE A 431 -5.02 8.38 25.05
C ILE A 431 -5.07 7.15 24.14
N PRO A 432 -3.93 6.59 23.72
CA PRO A 432 -3.90 5.38 22.91
C PRO A 432 -4.64 4.22 23.60
N SER A 433 -5.30 3.37 22.82
CA SER A 433 -6.00 2.19 23.34
C SER A 433 -5.07 1.27 24.14
N GLU A 434 -3.82 1.13 23.69
CA GLU A 434 -2.79 0.38 24.40
C GLU A 434 -2.53 0.89 25.82
N ASP A 435 -2.74 2.18 26.09
CA ASP A 435 -2.58 2.77 27.43
C ASP A 435 -3.81 2.55 28.33
N LEU A 436 -4.94 2.11 27.78
CA LEU A 436 -6.22 1.98 28.47
C LEU A 436 -6.60 0.53 28.73
N PHE A 437 -6.30 -0.38 27.80
CA PHE A 437 -6.75 -1.76 27.82
C PHE A 437 -5.60 -2.76 28.04
N LYS A 438 -5.92 -3.90 28.65
CA LYS A 438 -5.06 -5.08 28.75
C LYS A 438 -5.88 -6.32 28.46
N SER A 439 -5.26 -7.33 27.86
CA SER A 439 -5.92 -8.61 27.60
C SER A 439 -6.40 -9.25 28.91
N GLU A 440 -7.58 -9.88 28.88
CA GLU A 440 -8.01 -10.76 29.96
C GLU A 440 -7.05 -11.95 30.07
N VAL A 441 -6.62 -12.27 31.30
CA VAL A 441 -5.71 -13.40 31.61
C VAL A 441 -6.51 -14.59 32.11
#